data_AF-A0A162Y3L8-F1
#
_entry.id   AF-A0A162Y3L8-F1
#
_cell.length_a   1.000
_cell.length_b   1.000
_cell.length_c   1.000
_cell.angle_alpha   90.00
_cell.angle_beta   90.00
_cell.angle_gamma   90.00
#
_symmetry.space_group_name_H-M   'P 1'
#
loop_
_entity.id
_entity.type
_entity.pdbx_description
1 polymer ?
#
loop_
_entity_poly.entity_id
_entity_poly.type
_entity_poly.pdbx_seq_one_letter_code
_entity_poly.pdbx_strand_id
1 'polypeptide(L)'
;MIHTIADFKKSIALRITKKLESDGFRYFKTKELFQSSNKEGTNKIFIYPTARSNYLSIEIKCFYESNEIKKIFKKVNPDLQNPRLKMGTVGGTLKFIIEKEFNEVWNFSHSTITFDLPNSFDIFLNDFMKLYQEYIVVFFDKCRDSKYIHSLLNTYDANSVGFGINYENRVLKGLPAAINSGISLSEFSGLSEKYESALRNDSLNYLENYLTIKDTLLKQLKKEN
;
A
#
# COMPACT_ATOMS: atom_id res chain seq x y z
N MET A 1 -24.06 14.69 -17.14
CA MET A 1 -24.92 14.26 -16.02
C MET A 1 -24.65 12.78 -15.77
N ILE A 2 -24.45 12.35 -14.52
CA ILE A 2 -24.10 10.96 -14.19
C ILE A 2 -25.35 10.27 -13.66
N HIS A 3 -25.87 9.31 -14.40
CA HIS A 3 -27.08 8.57 -14.03
C HIS A 3 -26.77 7.15 -13.59
N THR A 4 -25.59 6.63 -13.95
CA THR A 4 -25.19 5.26 -13.66
C THR A 4 -23.75 5.16 -13.16
N ILE A 5 -23.43 4.04 -12.51
CA ILE A 5 -22.04 3.70 -12.15
C ILE A 5 -21.13 3.59 -13.38
N ALA A 6 -21.69 3.18 -14.54
CA ALA A 6 -20.94 3.06 -15.78
C ALA A 6 -20.50 4.45 -16.30
N ASP A 7 -21.39 5.44 -16.22
CA ASP A 7 -21.08 6.83 -16.56
C ASP A 7 -20.03 7.42 -15.62
N PHE A 8 -20.09 7.05 -14.33
CA PHE A 8 -19.09 7.43 -13.34
C PHE A 8 -17.72 6.85 -13.67
N LYS A 9 -17.63 5.54 -13.93
CA LYS A 9 -16.39 4.86 -14.32
C LYS A 9 -15.81 5.42 -15.63
N LYS A 10 -16.67 5.77 -16.60
CA LYS A 10 -16.25 6.46 -17.84
C LYS A 10 -15.68 7.85 -17.54
N SER A 11 -16.29 8.58 -16.61
CA SER A 11 -15.84 9.91 -16.19
C SER A 11 -14.50 9.84 -15.44
N ILE A 12 -14.28 8.84 -14.56
CA ILE A 12 -12.97 8.54 -13.96
C ILE A 12 -11.92 8.35 -15.07
N ALA A 13 -12.19 7.45 -16.02
CA ALA A 13 -11.26 7.09 -17.08
C ALA A 13 -10.86 8.27 -17.98
N LEU A 14 -11.74 9.24 -18.17
CA LEU A 14 -11.49 10.41 -19.01
C LEU A 14 -10.89 11.58 -18.23
N ARG A 15 -11.52 11.95 -17.11
CA ARG A 15 -11.26 13.22 -16.43
C ARG A 15 -10.18 13.12 -15.38
N ILE A 16 -10.14 12.03 -14.61
CA ILE A 16 -9.08 11.82 -13.63
C ILE A 16 -7.78 11.46 -14.34
N THR A 17 -7.83 10.60 -15.37
CA THR A 17 -6.63 10.27 -16.17
C THR A 17 -5.96 11.53 -16.71
N LYS A 18 -6.72 12.45 -17.33
CA LYS A 18 -6.17 13.71 -17.84
C LYS A 18 -5.49 14.57 -16.77
N LYS A 19 -5.94 14.49 -15.51
CA LYS A 19 -5.36 15.23 -14.39
C LYS A 19 -4.11 14.57 -13.81
N LEU A 20 -4.02 13.24 -13.87
CA LEU A 20 -2.89 12.48 -13.31
C LEU A 20 -1.81 12.13 -14.35
N GLU A 21 -2.10 12.32 -15.64
CA GLU A 21 -1.18 12.00 -16.74
C GLU A 21 0.12 12.83 -16.69
N SER A 22 0.04 14.09 -16.25
CA SER A 22 1.21 14.94 -16.01
C SER A 22 2.19 14.32 -15.00
N ASP A 23 1.67 13.52 -14.08
CA ASP A 23 2.42 12.88 -13.01
C ASP A 23 2.79 11.43 -13.38
N GLY A 24 2.62 11.08 -14.66
CA GLY A 24 3.03 9.79 -15.24
C GLY A 24 2.06 8.65 -14.99
N PHE A 25 0.85 8.90 -14.49
CA PHE A 25 -0.15 7.85 -14.27
C PHE A 25 -0.85 7.40 -15.55
N ARG A 26 -1.05 6.10 -15.66
CA ARG A 26 -1.89 5.46 -16.69
C ARG A 26 -3.06 4.76 -16.04
N TYR A 27 -4.23 4.82 -16.68
CA TYR A 27 -5.44 4.17 -16.19
C TYR A 27 -5.63 2.76 -16.76
N PHE A 28 -5.86 1.79 -15.87
CA PHE A 28 -6.11 0.38 -16.18
C PHE A 28 -7.54 0.02 -15.81
N LYS A 29 -8.43 0.08 -16.81
CA LYS A 29 -9.87 -0.13 -16.66
C LYS A 29 -10.26 -1.45 -15.98
N THR A 30 -9.52 -2.54 -16.25
CA THR A 30 -9.82 -3.88 -15.71
C THR A 30 -9.65 -4.00 -14.20
N LYS A 31 -8.87 -3.10 -13.60
CA LYS A 31 -8.55 -3.10 -12.16
C LYS A 31 -9.00 -1.83 -11.44
N GLU A 32 -9.64 -0.91 -12.14
CA GLU A 32 -9.99 0.43 -11.66
C GLU A 32 -8.79 1.13 -11.00
N LEU A 33 -7.66 1.07 -11.71
CA LEU A 33 -6.33 1.36 -11.17
C LEU A 33 -5.65 2.46 -11.99
N PHE A 34 -5.13 3.47 -11.32
CA PHE A 34 -4.12 4.37 -11.85
C PHE A 34 -2.76 3.89 -11.40
N GLN A 35 -1.83 3.74 -12.34
CA GLN A 35 -0.47 3.30 -12.03
C GLN A 35 0.56 4.20 -12.71
N SER A 36 1.57 4.62 -11.94
CA SER A 36 2.80 5.21 -12.47
C SER A 36 4.00 4.39 -11.97
N SER A 37 4.99 4.19 -12.84
CA SER A 37 6.17 3.38 -12.54
C SER A 37 7.42 4.14 -12.91
N ASN A 38 8.43 4.10 -12.04
CA ASN A 38 9.75 4.65 -12.29
C ASN A 38 10.82 3.62 -11.89
N LYS A 39 12.10 4.04 -11.82
CA LYS A 39 13.21 3.15 -11.43
C LYS A 39 13.11 2.65 -9.98
N GLU A 40 12.58 3.47 -9.08
CA GLU A 40 12.51 3.19 -7.64
C GLU A 40 11.34 2.26 -7.28
N GLY A 41 10.20 2.44 -7.95
CA GLY A 41 9.00 1.70 -7.62
C GLY A 41 7.81 1.99 -8.52
N THR A 42 6.64 1.58 -8.03
CA THR A 42 5.37 1.73 -8.72
C THR A 42 4.30 2.26 -7.76
N ASN A 43 3.72 3.41 -8.09
CA ASN A 43 2.59 4.00 -7.41
C ASN A 43 1.29 3.42 -7.97
N LYS A 44 0.32 3.12 -7.10
CA LYS A 44 -0.98 2.54 -7.46
C LYS A 44 -2.08 3.24 -6.69
N ILE A 45 -3.05 3.82 -7.40
CA ILE A 45 -4.26 4.40 -6.82
C ILE A 45 -5.45 3.61 -7.36
N PHE A 46 -6.20 2.99 -6.47
CA PHE A 46 -7.45 2.31 -6.80
C PHE A 46 -8.62 3.19 -6.40
N ILE A 47 -9.59 3.32 -7.29
CA ILE A 47 -10.84 4.06 -7.05
C ILE A 47 -11.99 3.08 -7.26
N TYR A 48 -12.66 2.68 -6.17
CA TYR A 48 -13.74 1.70 -6.19
C TYR A 48 -15.10 2.38 -5.97
N PRO A 49 -15.77 2.82 -7.04
CA PRO A 49 -17.12 3.34 -6.93
C PRO A 49 -18.11 2.19 -6.69
N THR A 50 -19.04 2.39 -5.78
CA THR A 50 -20.18 1.51 -5.50
C THR A 50 -21.46 2.32 -5.57
N ALA A 51 -22.36 1.98 -6.48
CA ALA A 51 -23.66 2.63 -6.59
C ALA A 51 -24.68 2.02 -5.64
N ARG A 52 -25.52 2.90 -5.08
CA ARG A 52 -26.73 2.61 -4.32
C ARG A 52 -27.86 3.44 -4.93
N SER A 53 -29.11 3.16 -4.54
CA SER A 53 -30.29 3.70 -5.23
C SER A 53 -30.24 5.20 -5.50
N ASN A 54 -29.76 5.99 -4.54
CA ASN A 54 -29.75 7.45 -4.64
C ASN A 54 -28.35 8.09 -4.48
N TYR A 55 -27.33 7.29 -4.16
CA TYR A 55 -25.98 7.79 -3.87
C TYR A 55 -24.88 6.89 -4.41
N LEU A 56 -23.70 7.47 -4.56
CA LEU A 56 -22.47 6.79 -4.91
C LEU A 56 -21.51 6.83 -3.71
N SER A 57 -20.95 5.69 -3.36
CA SER A 57 -19.91 5.54 -2.33
C SER A 57 -18.60 5.14 -2.99
N ILE A 58 -17.50 5.82 -2.66
CA ILE A 58 -16.21 5.64 -3.33
C ILE A 58 -15.15 5.33 -2.29
N GLU A 59 -14.54 4.15 -2.41
CA GLU A 59 -13.37 3.78 -1.62
C GLU A 59 -12.09 4.06 -2.44
N ILE A 60 -11.12 4.75 -1.83
CA ILE A 60 -9.81 5.01 -2.44
C ILE A 60 -8.74 4.21 -1.68
N LYS A 61 -7.90 3.48 -2.42
CA LYS A 61 -6.74 2.79 -1.85
C LYS A 61 -5.47 3.21 -2.56
N CYS A 62 -4.43 3.51 -1.81
CA CYS A 62 -3.13 3.90 -2.35
C CYS A 62 -2.08 2.89 -1.92
N PHE A 63 -1.23 2.48 -2.87
CA PHE A 63 -0.15 1.56 -2.62
C PHE A 63 1.12 1.96 -3.36
N TYR A 64 2.26 1.81 -2.70
CA TYR A 64 3.59 1.93 -3.28
C TYR A 64 4.25 0.55 -3.33
N GLU A 65 4.82 0.17 -4.48
CA GLU A 65 5.61 -1.05 -4.65
C GLU A 65 7.08 -0.70 -4.87
N SER A 66 7.94 -0.98 -3.90
CA SER A 66 9.39 -0.77 -4.01
C SER A 66 10.05 -1.85 -4.88
N ASN A 67 10.79 -1.44 -5.90
CA ASN A 67 11.52 -2.36 -6.76
C ASN A 67 12.67 -3.07 -6.01
N GLU A 68 13.36 -2.37 -5.10
CA GLU A 68 14.46 -2.96 -4.32
C GLU A 68 13.98 -3.98 -3.30
N ILE A 69 12.94 -3.66 -2.52
CA ILE A 69 12.34 -4.64 -1.59
C ILE A 69 11.81 -5.85 -2.36
N LYS A 70 11.22 -5.64 -3.54
CA LYS A 70 10.77 -6.73 -4.41
C LYS A 70 11.93 -7.61 -4.88
N LYS A 71 13.08 -7.04 -5.23
CA LYS A 71 14.29 -7.81 -5.60
C LYS A 71 14.80 -8.63 -4.41
N ILE A 72 14.92 -8.02 -3.23
CA ILE A 72 15.34 -8.71 -2.00
C ILE A 72 14.39 -9.87 -1.71
N PHE A 73 13.08 -9.61 -1.71
CA PHE A 73 12.05 -10.62 -1.44
C PHE A 73 12.15 -11.81 -2.42
N LYS A 74 12.25 -11.55 -3.73
CA LYS A 74 12.40 -12.59 -4.75
C LYS A 74 13.66 -13.43 -4.58
N LYS A 75 14.75 -12.84 -4.10
CA LYS A 75 16.02 -13.54 -3.84
C LYS A 75 15.92 -14.49 -2.66
N VAL A 76 15.19 -14.10 -1.60
CA VAL A 76 15.11 -14.87 -0.35
C VAL A 76 13.94 -15.84 -0.29
N ASN A 77 12.99 -15.71 -1.22
CA ASN A 77 11.88 -16.64 -1.33
C ASN A 77 11.47 -16.82 -2.81
N PRO A 78 12.28 -17.54 -3.61
CA PRO A 78 12.05 -17.71 -5.05
C PRO A 78 10.82 -18.56 -5.39
N ASP A 79 10.39 -19.45 -4.47
CA ASP A 79 9.32 -20.43 -4.71
C ASP A 79 7.90 -19.92 -4.40
N LEU A 80 7.76 -18.74 -3.79
CA LEU A 80 6.46 -18.13 -3.53
C LEU A 80 5.83 -17.56 -4.82
N GLN A 81 5.22 -18.44 -5.61
CA GLN A 81 4.16 -18.09 -6.57
C GLN A 81 2.82 -17.82 -5.87
N ASN A 82 2.79 -17.22 -4.68
CA ASN A 82 1.53 -16.88 -4.04
C ASN A 82 1.02 -15.53 -4.60
N PRO A 83 0.02 -15.51 -5.50
CA PRO A 83 -0.49 -14.27 -6.08
C PRO A 83 -1.13 -13.33 -5.05
N ARG A 84 -1.41 -13.81 -3.83
CA ARG A 84 -1.95 -13.00 -2.72
C ARG A 84 -0.87 -12.17 -2.03
N LEU A 85 0.40 -12.58 -2.11
CA LEU A 85 1.53 -11.83 -1.60
C LEU A 85 1.92 -10.75 -2.60
N LYS A 86 1.34 -9.55 -2.47
CA LYS A 86 1.73 -8.37 -3.27
C LYS A 86 3.12 -7.90 -2.83
N MET A 87 4.18 -8.51 -3.38
CA MET A 87 5.58 -8.29 -3.03
C MET A 87 5.95 -6.79 -3.04
N GLY A 88 6.75 -6.33 -2.06
CA GLY A 88 7.24 -4.95 -1.99
C GLY A 88 6.17 -3.85 -1.84
N THR A 89 4.90 -4.22 -1.66
CA THR A 89 3.78 -3.27 -1.65
C THR A 89 3.44 -2.84 -0.22
N VAL A 90 3.42 -1.52 0.02
CA VAL A 90 2.93 -0.84 1.23
C VAL A 90 1.82 0.13 0.89
N GLY A 91 0.92 0.37 1.84
CA GLY A 91 -0.22 1.28 1.67
C GLY A 91 -1.53 0.68 2.18
N GLY A 92 -2.65 1.31 1.85
CA GLY A 92 -3.95 0.95 2.39
C GLY A 92 -5.07 1.84 1.89
N THR A 93 -6.20 1.84 2.62
CA THR A 93 -7.28 2.79 2.39
C THR A 93 -6.81 4.21 2.68
N LEU A 94 -7.28 5.18 1.91
CA LEU A 94 -6.87 6.57 2.07
C LEU A 94 -7.25 7.13 3.46
N LYS A 95 -8.42 6.74 3.99
CA LYS A 95 -8.81 7.02 5.38
C LYS A 95 -7.71 6.62 6.37
N PHE A 96 -7.23 5.39 6.28
CA PHE A 96 -6.21 4.89 7.19
C PHE A 96 -4.89 5.63 7.04
N ILE A 97 -4.50 5.95 5.80
CA ILE A 97 -3.30 6.76 5.53
C ILE A 97 -3.43 8.12 6.23
N ILE A 98 -4.53 8.83 6.04
CA ILE A 98 -4.75 10.16 6.65
C ILE A 98 -4.74 10.07 8.18
N GLU A 99 -5.47 9.12 8.75
CA GLU A 99 -5.57 8.98 10.21
C GLU A 99 -4.28 8.52 10.88
N LYS A 100 -3.48 7.67 10.24
CA LYS A 100 -2.29 7.06 10.87
C LYS A 100 -0.97 7.68 10.47
N GLU A 101 -0.86 8.15 9.23
CA GLU A 101 0.37 8.79 8.74
C GLU A 101 0.34 10.31 8.96
N PHE A 102 -0.80 10.94 8.71
CA PHE A 102 -0.93 12.39 8.81
C PHE A 102 -1.53 12.83 10.15
N ASN A 103 -2.03 11.89 10.96
CA ASN A 103 -2.69 12.16 12.23
C ASN A 103 -3.87 13.14 12.08
N GLU A 104 -4.58 13.03 10.95
CA GLU A 104 -5.71 13.89 10.60
C GLU A 104 -7.03 13.13 10.62
N VAL A 105 -8.13 13.86 10.85
CA VAL A 105 -9.46 13.28 10.90
C VAL A 105 -9.99 13.07 9.49
N TRP A 106 -10.44 11.86 9.20
CA TRP A 106 -11.17 11.58 7.96
C TRP A 106 -12.58 12.16 8.03
N ASN A 107 -12.81 13.25 7.30
CA ASN A 107 -14.05 14.04 7.37
C ASN A 107 -15.26 13.44 6.63
N PHE A 108 -15.23 12.15 6.27
CA PHE A 108 -16.36 11.46 5.67
C PHE A 108 -16.90 10.37 6.61
N SER A 109 -18.19 10.08 6.50
CA SER A 109 -18.92 9.24 7.49
C SER A 109 -18.39 7.81 7.64
N HIS A 110 -17.69 7.28 6.62
CA HIS A 110 -17.15 5.91 6.58
C HIS A 110 -15.75 5.90 5.98
N SER A 111 -15.19 4.74 5.61
CA SER A 111 -13.94 4.67 4.81
C SER A 111 -14.09 5.16 3.37
N THR A 112 -15.27 5.67 3.01
CA THR A 112 -15.65 6.05 1.66
C THR A 112 -16.11 7.49 1.59
N ILE A 113 -15.96 8.06 0.41
CA ILE A 113 -16.50 9.37 0.03
C ILE A 113 -17.89 9.13 -0.57
N THR A 114 -18.92 9.79 -0.05
CA THR A 114 -20.32 9.56 -0.46
C THR A 114 -20.92 10.81 -1.10
N PHE A 115 -21.63 10.64 -2.21
CA PHE A 115 -22.30 11.74 -2.93
C PHE A 115 -23.67 11.33 -3.47
N ASP A 116 -24.61 12.27 -3.48
CA ASP A 116 -25.93 12.06 -4.07
C ASP A 116 -25.90 12.17 -5.60
N LEU A 117 -26.64 11.29 -6.29
CA LEU A 117 -26.81 11.35 -7.73
C LEU A 117 -27.91 12.39 -8.10
N PRO A 118 -27.83 13.05 -9.28
CA PRO A 118 -26.95 12.80 -10.44
C PRO A 118 -25.79 13.80 -10.65
N ASN A 119 -25.59 14.77 -9.74
CA ASN A 119 -24.64 15.90 -9.91
C ASN A 119 -23.32 15.74 -9.13
N SER A 120 -22.89 14.52 -8.87
CA SER A 120 -21.82 14.21 -7.91
C SER A 120 -20.39 14.22 -8.45
N PHE A 121 -20.18 14.18 -9.76
CA PHE A 121 -18.83 13.93 -10.28
C PHE A 121 -17.87 15.12 -10.16
N ASP A 122 -18.35 16.34 -10.41
CA ASP A 122 -17.48 17.52 -10.31
C ASP A 122 -17.03 17.77 -8.86
N ILE A 123 -17.94 17.54 -7.91
CA ILE A 123 -17.65 17.58 -6.48
C ILE A 123 -16.61 16.51 -6.14
N PHE A 124 -16.86 15.25 -6.53
CA PHE A 124 -15.90 14.17 -6.34
C PHE A 124 -14.54 14.48 -6.96
N LEU A 125 -14.50 14.99 -8.20
CA LEU A 125 -13.25 15.29 -8.87
C LEU A 125 -12.45 16.33 -8.09
N ASN A 126 -13.10 17.38 -7.60
CA ASN A 126 -12.44 18.42 -6.80
C ASN A 126 -11.91 17.86 -5.48
N ASP A 127 -12.74 17.11 -4.75
CA ASP A 127 -12.35 16.47 -3.48
C ASP A 127 -11.21 15.47 -3.70
N PHE A 128 -11.30 14.66 -4.75
CA PHE A 128 -10.25 13.72 -5.13
C PHE A 128 -8.94 14.44 -5.45
N MET A 129 -8.97 15.52 -6.23
CA MET A 129 -7.76 16.26 -6.57
C MET A 129 -7.14 16.95 -5.35
N LYS A 130 -7.96 17.43 -4.41
CA LYS A 130 -7.48 17.97 -3.14
C LYS A 130 -6.79 16.89 -2.32
N LEU A 131 -7.47 15.75 -2.09
CA LEU A 131 -6.92 14.60 -1.38
C LEU A 131 -5.65 14.05 -2.04
N TYR A 132 -5.62 14.07 -3.39
CA TYR A 132 -4.47 13.63 -4.16
C TYR A 132 -3.24 14.48 -3.87
N GLN A 133 -3.37 15.79 -3.95
CA GLN A 133 -2.26 16.72 -3.73
C GLN A 133 -1.83 16.76 -2.26
N GLU A 134 -2.78 16.78 -1.32
CA GLU A 134 -2.49 16.91 0.11
C GLU A 134 -1.88 15.63 0.71
N TYR A 135 -2.40 14.46 0.33
CA TYR A 135 -2.03 13.20 1.02
C TYR A 135 -1.40 12.17 0.10
N ILE A 136 -1.97 11.93 -1.09
CA ILE A 136 -1.53 10.81 -1.94
C ILE A 136 -0.12 11.04 -2.49
N VAL A 137 0.14 12.23 -3.05
CA VAL A 137 1.47 12.60 -3.56
C VAL A 137 2.50 12.56 -2.45
N VAL A 138 2.21 13.23 -1.32
CA VAL A 138 3.10 13.28 -0.15
C VAL A 138 3.39 11.89 0.39
N PHE A 139 2.38 11.02 0.48
CA PHE A 139 2.56 9.63 0.91
C PHE A 139 3.48 8.85 -0.04
N PHE A 140 3.29 8.96 -1.35
CA PHE A 140 4.16 8.30 -2.32
C PHE A 140 5.59 8.81 -2.30
N ASP A 141 5.79 10.12 -2.11
CA ASP A 141 7.13 10.70 -1.99
C ASP A 141 7.84 10.18 -0.73
N LYS A 142 7.18 10.13 0.42
CA LYS A 142 7.71 9.49 1.64
C LYS A 142 8.07 8.02 1.40
N CYS A 143 7.22 7.28 0.70
CA CYS A 143 7.45 5.87 0.37
C CYS A 143 8.68 5.63 -0.51
N ARG A 144 9.31 6.64 -1.11
CA ARG A 144 10.58 6.45 -1.82
C ARG A 144 11.76 6.22 -0.88
N ASP A 145 11.67 6.69 0.36
CA ASP A 145 12.68 6.44 1.39
C ASP A 145 12.53 5.04 1.99
N SER A 146 13.59 4.22 1.90
CA SER A 146 13.61 2.87 2.45
C SER A 146 13.45 2.85 3.98
N LYS A 147 13.96 3.86 4.69
CA LYS A 147 13.80 3.99 6.14
C LYS A 147 12.36 4.25 6.51
N TYR A 148 11.68 5.09 5.73
CA TYR A 148 10.26 5.32 5.92
C TYR A 148 9.44 4.04 5.68
N ILE A 149 9.69 3.29 4.59
CA ILE A 149 9.01 2.00 4.37
C ILE A 149 9.28 1.02 5.53
N HIS A 150 10.52 0.94 6.00
CA HIS A 150 10.88 0.11 7.15
C HIS A 150 10.08 0.52 8.38
N SER A 151 10.03 1.81 8.71
CA SER A 151 9.23 2.32 9.82
C SER A 151 7.77 1.93 9.64
N LEU A 152 7.18 2.27 8.51
CA LEU A 152 5.77 2.03 8.18
C LEU A 152 5.34 0.56 8.35
N LEU A 153 6.24 -0.38 8.07
CA LEU A 153 5.98 -1.81 8.23
C LEU A 153 6.29 -2.32 9.65
N ASN A 154 7.32 -1.82 10.31
CA ASN A 154 7.92 -2.47 11.48
C ASN A 154 7.72 -1.72 12.82
N THR A 155 7.32 -0.45 12.83
CA THR A 155 7.10 0.32 14.08
C THR A 155 5.72 0.10 14.69
N TYR A 156 4.72 -0.28 13.89
CA TYR A 156 3.40 -0.60 14.42
C TYR A 156 3.39 -1.94 15.16
N ASP A 157 2.47 -2.09 16.13
CA ASP A 157 2.20 -3.37 16.77
C ASP A 157 1.98 -4.42 15.68
N ALA A 158 2.69 -5.55 15.77
CA ALA A 158 2.60 -6.64 14.81
C ALA A 158 1.14 -7.05 14.62
N ASN A 159 0.33 -7.01 15.69
CA ASN A 159 -1.06 -7.44 15.72
C ASN A 159 -2.07 -6.44 15.16
N SER A 160 -1.64 -5.22 14.82
CA SER A 160 -2.52 -4.20 14.23
C SER A 160 -2.67 -4.38 12.72
N VAL A 161 -3.87 -4.10 12.17
CA VAL A 161 -4.00 -3.86 10.72
C VAL A 161 -3.23 -2.57 10.41
N GLY A 162 -2.28 -2.58 9.49
CA GLY A 162 -1.68 -1.33 9.05
C GLY A 162 -1.30 -1.29 7.58
N PHE A 163 -0.23 -0.57 7.23
CA PHE A 163 0.17 -0.36 5.82
C PHE A 163 0.70 -1.61 5.10
N GLY A 164 0.63 -2.78 5.75
CA GLY A 164 0.70 -4.08 5.13
C GLY A 164 -0.72 -4.61 4.96
N ILE A 165 -1.07 -5.05 3.74
CA ILE A 165 -2.42 -5.49 3.33
C ILE A 165 -3.08 -6.46 4.34
N ASN A 166 -2.28 -7.25 5.05
CA ASN A 166 -2.66 -8.06 6.19
C ASN A 166 -1.43 -8.34 7.08
N TYR A 167 -1.66 -8.94 8.25
CA TYR A 167 -0.64 -9.38 9.21
C TYR A 167 0.50 -10.18 8.55
N GLU A 168 0.14 -11.17 7.73
CA GLU A 168 1.07 -12.02 6.97
C GLU A 168 2.02 -11.19 6.09
N ASN A 169 1.47 -10.24 5.33
CA ASN A 169 2.26 -9.35 4.49
C ASN A 169 3.21 -8.49 5.33
N ARG A 170 2.81 -8.04 6.52
CA ARG A 170 3.69 -7.25 7.38
C ARG A 170 4.88 -8.09 7.86
N VAL A 171 4.63 -9.26 8.43
CA VAL A 171 5.69 -10.09 9.01
C VAL A 171 6.66 -10.60 7.94
N LEU A 172 6.14 -11.08 6.80
CA LEU A 172 6.99 -11.61 5.73
C LEU A 172 7.76 -10.50 4.96
N LYS A 173 7.23 -9.27 4.88
CA LYS A 173 7.91 -8.14 4.19
C LYS A 173 8.76 -7.29 5.12
N GLY A 174 8.50 -7.34 6.42
CA GLY A 174 9.16 -6.49 7.41
C GLY A 174 10.67 -6.65 7.38
N LEU A 175 11.16 -7.89 7.35
CA LEU A 175 12.59 -8.19 7.29
C LEU A 175 13.25 -7.71 5.98
N PRO A 176 12.74 -8.02 4.76
CA PRO A 176 13.24 -7.44 3.52
C PRO A 176 13.27 -5.90 3.50
N ALA A 177 12.22 -5.25 4.02
CA ALA A 177 12.17 -3.80 4.12
C ALA A 177 13.22 -3.24 5.08
N ALA A 178 13.45 -3.93 6.20
CA ALA A 178 14.44 -3.55 7.19
C ALA A 178 15.87 -3.64 6.64
N ILE A 179 16.21 -4.74 5.97
CA ILE A 179 17.49 -4.86 5.27
C ILE A 179 17.68 -3.74 4.25
N ASN A 180 16.65 -3.45 3.44
CA ASN A 180 16.70 -2.37 2.46
C ASN A 180 16.89 -0.98 3.09
N SER A 181 16.52 -0.80 4.36
CA SER A 181 16.74 0.44 5.11
C SER A 181 18.12 0.54 5.77
N GLY A 182 18.93 -0.52 5.70
CA GLY A 182 20.29 -0.55 6.24
C GLY A 182 20.34 -0.69 7.76
N ILE A 183 19.41 -1.42 8.37
CA ILE A 183 19.47 -1.71 9.81
C ILE A 183 20.70 -2.56 10.16
N SER A 184 21.20 -2.39 11.38
CA SER A 184 22.31 -3.18 11.93
C SER A 184 21.90 -4.63 12.19
N LEU A 185 22.90 -5.51 12.35
CA LEU A 185 22.68 -6.92 12.72
C LEU A 185 21.91 -7.06 14.05
N SER A 186 22.20 -6.19 15.02
CA SER A 186 21.51 -6.19 16.32
C SER A 186 20.03 -5.84 16.18
N GLU A 187 19.71 -4.80 15.39
CA GLU A 187 18.34 -4.40 15.10
C GLU A 187 17.60 -5.50 14.32
N PHE A 188 18.29 -6.18 13.40
CA PHE A 188 17.72 -7.26 12.62
C PHE A 188 17.35 -8.44 13.53
N SER A 189 18.27 -8.84 14.42
CA SER A 189 18.02 -9.91 15.38
C SER A 189 16.81 -9.61 16.26
N GLY A 190 16.74 -8.41 16.86
CA GLY A 190 15.61 -8.01 17.72
C GLY A 190 14.26 -7.99 16.97
N LEU A 191 14.24 -7.45 15.74
CA LEU A 191 13.04 -7.49 14.90
C LEU A 191 12.64 -8.92 14.56
N SER A 192 13.62 -9.78 14.27
CA SER A 192 13.37 -11.15 13.88
C SER A 192 12.78 -12.01 15.01
N GLU A 193 13.24 -11.79 16.25
CA GLU A 193 12.72 -12.46 17.44
C GLU A 193 11.29 -12.02 17.76
N LYS A 194 10.99 -10.72 17.61
CA LYS A 194 9.64 -10.17 17.76
C LYS A 194 8.66 -10.85 16.80
N TYR A 195 9.01 -10.95 15.52
CA TYR A 195 8.17 -11.59 14.51
C TYR A 195 8.05 -13.09 14.67
N GLU A 196 9.13 -13.78 15.04
CA GLU A 196 9.07 -15.22 15.28
C GLU A 196 8.13 -15.54 16.46
N SER A 197 8.24 -14.78 17.55
CA SER A 197 7.38 -14.93 18.73
C SER A 197 5.91 -14.70 18.38
N ALA A 198 5.61 -13.66 17.59
CA ALA A 198 4.25 -13.36 17.16
C ALA A 198 3.68 -14.45 16.23
N LEU A 199 4.48 -15.00 15.31
CA LEU A 199 4.04 -16.10 14.42
C LEU A 199 3.78 -17.40 15.17
N ARG A 200 4.60 -17.72 16.18
CA ARG A 200 4.43 -18.93 17.00
C ARG A 200 3.12 -18.89 17.80
N ASN A 201 2.68 -17.71 18.22
CA ASN A 201 1.45 -17.55 18.98
C ASN A 201 0.20 -17.52 18.11
N ASP A 202 0.26 -16.88 16.93
CA ASP A 202 -0.95 -16.53 16.18
C ASP A 202 -1.08 -17.20 14.80
N SER A 203 0.00 -17.73 14.20
CA SER A 203 -0.07 -18.25 12.84
C SER A 203 1.10 -19.17 12.42
N LEU A 204 1.07 -20.43 12.87
CA LEU A 204 2.09 -21.44 12.55
C LEU A 204 2.24 -21.72 11.05
N ASN A 205 1.19 -21.51 10.25
CA ASN A 205 1.17 -21.79 8.81
C ASN A 205 2.20 -20.98 8.00
N TYR A 206 2.75 -19.90 8.56
CA TYR A 206 3.72 -19.03 7.88
C TYR A 206 5.12 -19.07 8.49
N LEU A 207 5.28 -19.80 9.59
CA LEU A 207 6.53 -19.85 10.35
C LEU A 207 7.68 -20.38 9.50
N GLU A 208 7.46 -21.44 8.72
CA GLU A 208 8.50 -22.05 7.88
C GLU A 208 9.00 -21.09 6.78
N ASN A 209 8.07 -20.42 6.09
CA ASN A 209 8.42 -19.40 5.09
C ASN A 209 9.17 -18.22 5.73
N TYR A 210 8.73 -17.79 6.91
CA TYR A 210 9.38 -16.74 7.65
C TYR A 210 10.81 -17.13 8.09
N LEU A 211 11.00 -18.33 8.65
CA LEU A 211 12.31 -18.84 9.05
C LEU A 211 13.27 -18.91 7.85
N THR A 212 12.77 -19.35 6.69
CA THR A 212 13.55 -19.39 5.44
C THR A 212 14.01 -17.99 5.01
N ILE A 213 13.11 -17.00 5.05
CA ILE A 213 13.43 -15.59 4.76
C ILE A 213 14.46 -15.06 5.76
N LYS A 214 14.20 -15.26 7.06
CA LYS A 214 15.06 -14.83 8.16
C LYS A 214 16.49 -15.36 7.99
N ASP A 215 16.65 -16.66 7.82
CA ASP A 215 17.96 -17.31 7.75
C ASP A 215 18.73 -16.88 6.51
N THR A 216 18.04 -16.68 5.39
CA THR A 216 18.66 -16.21 4.15
C THR A 216 19.16 -14.77 4.28
N LEU A 217 18.36 -13.88 4.87
CA LEU A 217 18.75 -12.48 5.11
C LEU A 217 19.87 -12.37 6.16
N LEU A 218 19.82 -13.17 7.22
CA LEU A 218 20.85 -13.21 8.25
C LEU A 218 22.22 -13.62 7.68
N LYS A 219 22.23 -14.62 6.78
CA LYS A 219 23.46 -15.03 6.07
C LYS A 219 24.01 -13.93 5.16
N GLN A 220 23.16 -13.07 4.59
CA GLN A 220 23.59 -11.95 3.77
C GLN A 220 24.23 -10.86 4.64
N LEU A 221 23.56 -10.44 5.71
CA LEU A 221 24.08 -9.44 6.65
C LEU A 221 25.44 -9.84 7.25
N LYS A 222 25.63 -11.12 7.58
CA LYS A 222 26.89 -11.63 8.15
C LYS A 222 28.05 -11.69 7.15
N LYS A 223 27.79 -11.61 5.84
CA LYS A 223 28.84 -11.58 4.80
C LYS A 223 29.27 -10.16 4.43
N GLU A 224 28.45 -9.18 4.76
CA GLU A 224 28.66 -7.76 4.45
C GLU A 224 29.34 -7.00 5.61
N ASN A 225 29.47 -7.64 6.78
CA ASN A 225 30.24 -7.19 7.95
C ASN A 225 31.47 -8.07 8.14
#